data_AF-A0A3P4B8K5-F1
#
_entry.id   AF-A0A3P4B8K5-F1
#
_cell.length_a   1.000
_cell.length_b   1.000
_cell.length_c   1.000
_cell.angle_alpha   90.00
_cell.angle_beta   90.00
_cell.angle_gamma   90.00
#
_symmetry.space_group_name_H-M   'P 1'
#
loop_
_entity.id
_entity.type
_entity.pdbx_description
1 polymer ?
#
loop_
_entity_poly.entity_id
_entity_poly.type
_entity_poly.pdbx_seq_one_letter_code
_entity_poly.pdbx_strand_id
1 'polypeptide(L)'
;MATAQKNTKPARKKSSIKTPISPPAKYPRNSVDKSLRIPKAILEQNAGKPCTVNESAKFLGVGAAGTYQVEVSSGIKYGFLERPNPGQIAVTERAKRVLRPQEPQDKLDGLRDAVIGAPVISEVYGHYRGENLPDAQFFHNALIDTFGVPPDKVTEFQEIFIESLRAAELITESDGKIRIVDVSSGSNVTGERSPTLKKLEKSVKVDAGDSCFVMMPFAPPLGEYYSKIYKPAIEKAGLRAVRADADIFGTGKIIDQIWAGINAAKVLVAELTTRNPNVFYELGLAHALAKPVVLISSNEADVPFDLKHIRVIYYDMTDPFWGNKLLDKVAENILSAIEHPEEAVLKRSL
;
A
#
# COMPACT_ATOMS: atom_id res chain seq x y z
N MET A 1 -74.00 -41.85 -36.48
CA MET A 1 -73.29 -40.56 -36.30
C MET A 1 -72.61 -40.59 -34.95
N ALA A 2 -71.29 -40.83 -34.92
CA ALA A 2 -70.50 -40.88 -33.70
C ALA A 2 -69.34 -39.87 -33.86
N THR A 3 -69.37 -38.83 -33.03
CA THR A 3 -68.38 -37.74 -33.00
C THR A 3 -67.19 -38.16 -32.12
N ALA A 4 -66.01 -38.27 -32.73
CA ALA A 4 -64.76 -38.55 -32.05
C ALA A 4 -64.15 -37.26 -31.46
N GLN A 5 -63.95 -37.23 -30.14
CA GLN A 5 -63.21 -36.18 -29.44
C GLN A 5 -61.69 -36.33 -29.70
N LYS A 6 -61.06 -35.28 -30.25
CA LYS A 6 -59.60 -35.17 -30.36
C LYS A 6 -59.01 -34.74 -29.01
N ASN A 7 -58.26 -35.64 -28.38
CA ASN A 7 -57.39 -35.36 -27.22
C ASN A 7 -56.11 -34.65 -27.68
N THR A 8 -55.92 -33.37 -27.34
CA THR A 8 -54.67 -32.64 -27.52
C THR A 8 -53.82 -32.71 -26.24
N LYS A 9 -52.67 -33.38 -26.31
CA LYS A 9 -51.67 -33.40 -25.22
C LYS A 9 -50.99 -32.03 -25.07
N PRO A 10 -50.72 -31.53 -23.85
CA PRO A 10 -49.98 -30.29 -23.67
C PRO A 10 -48.49 -30.50 -23.97
N ALA A 11 -47.90 -29.55 -24.70
CA ALA A 11 -46.48 -29.53 -25.06
C ALA A 11 -45.61 -29.34 -23.79
N ARG A 12 -44.65 -30.25 -23.58
CA ARG A 12 -43.59 -30.13 -22.56
C ARG A 12 -42.75 -28.88 -22.85
N LYS A 13 -42.86 -27.86 -21.99
CA LYS A 13 -41.90 -26.74 -21.94
C LYS A 13 -40.51 -27.31 -21.64
N LYS A 14 -39.56 -27.13 -22.57
CA LYS A 14 -38.13 -27.36 -22.30
C LYS A 14 -37.71 -26.38 -21.20
N SER A 15 -37.39 -26.90 -20.02
CA SER A 15 -36.73 -26.13 -18.97
C SER A 15 -35.34 -25.74 -19.46
N SER A 16 -35.12 -24.45 -19.67
CA SER A 16 -33.77 -23.92 -19.86
C SER A 16 -32.95 -24.25 -18.62
N ILE A 17 -31.86 -24.97 -18.81
CA ILE A 17 -30.86 -25.21 -17.76
C ILE A 17 -30.34 -23.82 -17.36
N LYS A 18 -30.74 -23.34 -16.18
CA LYS A 18 -30.14 -22.13 -15.60
C LYS A 18 -28.69 -22.48 -15.26
N THR A 19 -27.76 -21.96 -16.05
CA THR A 19 -26.34 -21.95 -15.72
C THR A 19 -26.20 -21.38 -14.30
N PRO A 20 -25.45 -22.05 -13.38
CA PRO A 20 -25.26 -21.53 -12.04
C PRO A 20 -24.70 -20.11 -12.13
N ILE A 21 -25.36 -19.16 -11.46
CA ILE A 21 -24.94 -17.76 -11.41
C ILE A 21 -23.58 -17.76 -10.72
N SER A 22 -22.51 -17.50 -11.48
CA SER A 22 -21.17 -17.36 -10.92
C SER A 22 -21.20 -16.28 -9.83
N PRO A 23 -20.53 -16.49 -8.69
CA PRO A 23 -20.45 -15.47 -7.66
C PRO A 23 -19.90 -14.16 -8.26
N PRO A 24 -20.31 -12.99 -7.73
CA PRO A 24 -19.87 -11.72 -8.25
C PRO A 24 -18.33 -11.65 -8.24
N ALA A 25 -17.75 -11.20 -9.35
CA ALA A 25 -16.30 -11.12 -9.50
C ALA A 25 -15.68 -10.32 -8.34
N LYS A 26 -14.59 -10.83 -7.78
CA LYS A 26 -13.89 -10.18 -6.65
C LYS A 26 -13.12 -8.93 -7.06
N TYR A 27 -12.78 -8.80 -8.34
CA TYR A 27 -12.01 -7.70 -8.92
C TYR A 27 -12.88 -6.72 -9.75
N PRO A 28 -12.38 -5.53 -10.12
CA PRO A 28 -13.08 -4.61 -11.01
C PRO A 28 -13.21 -5.18 -12.43
N ARG A 29 -14.37 -5.05 -13.05
CA ARG A 29 -14.63 -5.55 -14.42
C ARG A 29 -14.53 -4.47 -15.51
N ASN A 30 -13.96 -3.33 -15.16
CA ASN A 30 -13.66 -2.22 -16.05
C ASN A 30 -12.27 -1.72 -15.71
N SER A 31 -11.58 -1.08 -16.65
CA SER A 31 -10.31 -0.42 -16.35
C SER A 31 -10.50 0.76 -15.40
N VAL A 32 -9.43 1.16 -14.71
CA VAL A 32 -9.44 2.25 -13.72
C VAL A 32 -10.00 3.56 -14.30
N ASP A 33 -9.60 3.94 -15.52
CA ASP A 33 -10.06 5.16 -16.19
C ASP A 33 -11.53 5.07 -16.62
N LYS A 34 -11.96 3.92 -17.18
CA LYS A 34 -13.36 3.70 -17.56
C LYS A 34 -14.30 3.74 -16.36
N SER A 35 -13.79 3.37 -15.17
CA SER A 35 -14.57 3.36 -13.92
C SER A 35 -14.88 4.76 -13.34
N LEU A 36 -14.34 5.83 -13.95
CA LEU A 36 -14.61 7.22 -13.56
C LEU A 36 -15.85 7.84 -14.21
N ARG A 37 -16.45 7.18 -15.20
CA ARG A 37 -17.61 7.71 -15.95
C ARG A 37 -18.81 7.99 -15.04
N ILE A 38 -19.15 7.09 -14.12
CA ILE A 38 -20.24 7.29 -13.14
C ILE A 38 -19.88 8.39 -12.11
N PRO A 39 -18.72 8.34 -11.41
CA PRO A 39 -18.30 9.42 -10.53
C PRO A 39 -18.34 10.81 -11.17
N LYS A 40 -17.86 10.92 -12.42
CA LYS A 40 -17.89 12.17 -13.19
C LYS A 40 -19.32 12.70 -13.38
N ALA A 41 -20.25 11.84 -13.79
CA ALA A 41 -21.64 12.23 -13.96
C ALA A 41 -22.30 12.71 -12.66
N ILE A 42 -22.00 12.08 -11.52
CA ILE A 42 -22.52 12.50 -10.22
C ILE A 42 -21.94 13.86 -9.79
N LEU A 43 -20.66 14.11 -10.05
CA LEU A 43 -20.03 15.41 -9.80
C LEU A 43 -20.64 16.53 -10.64
N GLU A 44 -20.83 16.28 -11.93
CA GLU A 44 -21.35 17.27 -12.88
C GLU A 44 -22.83 17.56 -12.68
N GLN A 45 -23.65 16.53 -12.44
CA GLN A 45 -25.12 16.66 -12.42
C GLN A 45 -25.70 16.91 -11.01
N ASN A 46 -24.98 16.54 -9.95
CA ASN A 46 -25.46 16.68 -8.56
C ASN A 46 -24.39 17.14 -7.56
N ALA A 47 -23.33 17.79 -8.04
CA ALA A 47 -22.25 18.32 -7.21
C ALA A 47 -21.60 17.28 -6.27
N GLY A 48 -21.63 15.99 -6.63
CA GLY A 48 -21.05 14.91 -5.83
C GLY A 48 -21.89 14.43 -4.64
N LYS A 49 -23.11 14.94 -4.46
CA LYS A 49 -23.98 14.51 -3.35
C LYS A 49 -24.40 13.03 -3.53
N PRO A 50 -24.56 12.26 -2.43
CA PRO A 50 -25.03 10.90 -2.49
C PRO A 50 -26.34 10.77 -3.29
N CYS A 51 -26.45 9.75 -4.13
CA CYS A 51 -27.65 9.46 -4.91
C CYS A 51 -27.88 7.95 -5.03
N THR A 52 -29.05 7.56 -5.52
CA THR A 52 -29.34 6.16 -5.84
C THR A 52 -28.69 5.75 -7.17
N VAL A 53 -28.49 4.44 -7.35
CA VAL A 53 -27.98 3.89 -8.62
C VAL A 53 -28.89 4.22 -9.82
N ASN A 54 -30.19 4.35 -9.59
CA ASN A 54 -31.15 4.75 -10.63
C ASN A 54 -31.00 6.21 -11.03
N GLU A 55 -30.76 7.11 -10.06
CA GLU A 55 -30.51 8.52 -10.33
C GLU A 55 -29.18 8.72 -11.08
N SER A 56 -28.12 8.03 -10.65
CA SER A 56 -26.84 8.09 -11.36
C SER A 56 -26.92 7.58 -12.80
N ALA A 57 -27.78 6.59 -13.07
CA ALA A 57 -28.01 6.10 -14.43
C ALA A 57 -28.75 7.13 -15.29
N LYS A 58 -29.73 7.85 -14.71
CA LYS A 58 -30.43 8.97 -15.38
C LYS A 58 -29.48 10.10 -15.76
N PHE A 59 -28.50 10.42 -14.90
CA PHE A 59 -27.47 11.43 -15.20
C PHE A 59 -26.69 11.13 -16.50
N LEU A 60 -26.61 9.85 -16.88
CA LEU A 60 -25.92 9.37 -18.07
C LEU A 60 -26.88 8.98 -19.21
N GLY A 61 -28.20 9.12 -19.03
CA GLY A 61 -29.20 8.73 -20.02
C GLY A 61 -29.27 7.22 -20.30
N VAL A 62 -28.85 6.38 -19.35
CA VAL A 62 -28.80 4.91 -19.51
C VAL A 62 -29.67 4.18 -18.49
N GLY A 63 -29.92 2.88 -18.72
CA GLY A 63 -30.59 2.02 -17.75
C GLY A 63 -29.66 1.58 -16.60
N ALA A 64 -30.22 1.39 -15.41
CA ALA A 64 -29.48 1.06 -14.18
C ALA A 64 -29.21 -0.44 -13.96
N ALA A 65 -29.43 -1.29 -14.97
CA ALA A 65 -29.33 -2.75 -14.87
C ALA A 65 -28.11 -3.29 -15.63
N GLY A 66 -27.79 -4.56 -15.40
CA GLY A 66 -26.76 -5.29 -16.18
C GLY A 66 -25.38 -4.64 -16.08
N THR A 67 -24.85 -4.21 -17.22
CA THR A 67 -23.51 -3.59 -17.34
C THR A 67 -23.33 -2.36 -16.47
N TYR A 68 -24.39 -1.59 -16.21
CA TYR A 68 -24.32 -0.42 -15.34
C TYR A 68 -24.01 -0.80 -13.88
N GLN A 69 -24.60 -1.89 -13.38
CA GLN A 69 -24.30 -2.39 -12.02
C GLN A 69 -22.88 -2.90 -11.91
N VAL A 70 -22.36 -3.49 -13.00
CA VAL A 70 -20.97 -3.94 -13.08
C VAL A 70 -20.02 -2.73 -12.99
N GLU A 71 -20.32 -1.65 -13.70
CA GLU A 71 -19.55 -0.41 -13.65
C GLU A 71 -19.58 0.25 -12.26
N VAL A 72 -20.74 0.27 -11.60
CA VAL A 72 -20.83 0.71 -10.18
C VAL A 72 -19.94 -0.17 -9.30
N SER A 73 -19.97 -1.49 -9.48
CA SER A 73 -19.12 -2.42 -8.72
C SER A 73 -17.63 -2.17 -8.97
N SER A 74 -17.22 -1.91 -10.21
CA SER A 74 -15.84 -1.55 -10.56
C SER A 74 -15.43 -0.22 -9.89
N GLY A 75 -16.27 0.81 -9.98
CA GLY A 75 -16.04 2.09 -9.32
C GLY A 75 -15.87 1.98 -7.80
N ILE A 76 -16.64 1.09 -7.15
CA ILE A 76 -16.47 0.80 -5.71
C ILE A 76 -15.14 0.12 -5.43
N LYS A 77 -14.75 -0.87 -6.23
CA LYS A 77 -13.51 -1.64 -6.03
C LYS A 77 -12.25 -0.82 -6.29
N TYR A 78 -12.29 0.17 -7.17
CA TYR A 78 -11.23 1.17 -7.32
C TYR A 78 -11.26 2.27 -6.25
N GLY A 79 -12.29 2.30 -5.41
CA GLY A 79 -12.48 3.33 -4.39
C GLY A 79 -12.87 4.69 -4.95
N PHE A 80 -13.48 4.75 -6.13
CA PHE A 80 -14.06 5.98 -6.71
C PHE A 80 -15.50 6.23 -6.26
N LEU A 81 -16.20 5.15 -5.91
CA LEU A 81 -17.54 5.17 -5.35
C LEU A 81 -17.54 4.47 -3.99
N GLU A 82 -18.45 4.88 -3.13
CA GLU A 82 -18.74 4.20 -1.86
C GLU A 82 -20.25 4.04 -1.66
N ARG A 83 -20.64 3.20 -0.69
CA ARG A 83 -22.05 2.99 -0.31
C ARG A 83 -22.29 3.59 1.08
N PRO A 84 -22.66 4.88 1.17
CA PRO A 84 -22.88 5.52 2.46
C PRO A 84 -24.12 4.97 3.17
N ASN A 85 -25.15 4.57 2.41
CA ASN A 85 -26.38 3.97 2.90
C ASN A 85 -26.83 2.84 1.96
N PRO A 86 -27.68 1.89 2.43
CA PRO A 86 -28.28 0.89 1.56
C PRO A 86 -28.97 1.51 0.33
N GLY A 87 -28.58 1.05 -0.86
CA GLY A 87 -29.14 1.53 -2.13
C GLY A 87 -28.56 2.86 -2.66
N GLN A 88 -27.75 3.56 -1.88
CA GLN A 88 -27.06 4.78 -2.30
C GLN A 88 -25.62 4.53 -2.72
N ILE A 89 -25.13 5.42 -3.58
CA ILE A 89 -23.71 5.56 -3.95
C ILE A 89 -23.29 7.02 -3.80
N ALA A 90 -22.02 7.24 -3.45
CA ALA A 90 -21.43 8.56 -3.36
C ALA A 90 -20.02 8.58 -3.97
N VAL A 91 -19.58 9.75 -4.42
CA VAL A 91 -18.25 9.98 -4.97
C VAL A 91 -17.25 10.17 -3.83
N THR A 92 -16.15 9.43 -3.85
CA THR A 92 -15.10 9.51 -2.82
C THR A 92 -14.15 10.67 -3.06
N GLU A 93 -13.31 11.00 -2.06
CA GLU A 93 -12.23 11.98 -2.24
C GLU A 93 -11.21 11.53 -3.30
N ARG A 94 -10.94 10.22 -3.43
CA ARG A 94 -10.08 9.68 -4.49
C ARG A 94 -10.61 10.02 -5.88
N ALA A 95 -11.91 9.83 -6.11
CA ALA A 95 -12.52 10.21 -7.39
C ALA A 95 -12.47 11.72 -7.64
N LYS A 96 -12.69 12.54 -6.61
CA LYS A 96 -12.55 14.01 -6.71
C LYS A 96 -11.14 14.42 -7.07
N ARG A 97 -10.12 13.82 -6.43
CA ARG A 97 -8.70 14.04 -6.72
C ARG A 97 -8.38 13.76 -8.19
N VAL A 98 -8.93 12.68 -8.76
CA VAL A 98 -8.71 12.33 -10.17
C VAL A 98 -9.47 13.24 -11.14
N LEU A 99 -10.73 13.58 -10.83
CA LEU A 99 -11.62 14.29 -11.75
C LEU A 99 -11.54 15.83 -11.63
N ARG A 100 -11.08 16.33 -10.49
CA ARG A 100 -10.92 17.76 -10.19
C ARG A 100 -9.56 18.02 -9.51
N PRO A 101 -8.44 17.66 -10.18
CA PRO A 101 -7.10 17.80 -9.61
C PRO A 101 -6.82 19.25 -9.21
N GLN A 102 -6.18 19.45 -8.07
CA GLN A 102 -5.69 20.77 -7.62
C GLN A 102 -4.19 20.90 -7.87
N GLU A 103 -3.46 19.78 -7.82
CA GLU A 103 -2.05 19.70 -8.11
C GLU A 103 -1.76 18.93 -9.42
N PRO A 104 -0.64 19.20 -10.11
CA PRO A 104 -0.28 18.51 -11.35
C PRO A 104 -0.30 16.97 -11.28
N GLN A 105 0.01 16.41 -10.11
CA GLN A 105 0.09 14.94 -9.92
C GLN A 105 -1.17 14.29 -9.36
N ASP A 106 -2.17 15.07 -8.95
CA ASP A 106 -3.36 14.52 -8.30
C ASP A 106 -4.09 13.48 -9.13
N LYS A 107 -4.18 13.72 -10.44
CA LYS A 107 -4.82 12.79 -11.36
C LYS A 107 -4.07 11.47 -11.42
N LEU A 108 -2.76 11.53 -11.62
CA LEU A 108 -1.93 10.34 -11.79
C LEU A 108 -1.84 9.54 -10.49
N ASP A 109 -1.59 10.22 -9.37
CA ASP A 109 -1.54 9.61 -8.05
C ASP A 109 -2.88 8.95 -7.69
N GLY A 110 -4.01 9.63 -7.94
CA GLY A 110 -5.33 9.06 -7.65
C GLY A 110 -5.65 7.83 -8.50
N LEU A 111 -5.17 7.75 -9.74
CA LEU A 111 -5.27 6.55 -10.58
C LEU A 111 -4.37 5.41 -10.07
N ARG A 112 -3.14 5.72 -9.65
CA ARG A 112 -2.22 4.75 -9.05
C ARG A 112 -2.76 4.17 -7.76
N ASP A 113 -3.24 5.04 -6.85
CA ASP A 113 -3.88 4.64 -5.60
C ASP A 113 -5.10 3.74 -5.84
N ALA A 114 -5.87 4.03 -6.89
CA ALA A 114 -7.00 3.21 -7.30
C ALA A 114 -6.56 1.82 -7.76
N VAL A 115 -5.58 1.71 -8.65
CA VAL A 115 -5.06 0.42 -9.14
C VAL A 115 -4.46 -0.40 -8.02
N ILE A 116 -3.64 0.22 -7.16
CA ILE A 116 -2.90 -0.48 -6.09
C ILE A 116 -3.83 -0.86 -4.92
N GLY A 117 -4.97 -0.18 -4.76
CA GLY A 117 -6.00 -0.56 -3.81
C GLY A 117 -7.07 -1.53 -4.35
N ALA A 118 -7.07 -1.84 -5.64
CA ALA A 118 -8.13 -2.65 -6.25
C ALA A 118 -7.93 -4.15 -5.98
N PRO A 119 -8.95 -4.88 -5.47
CA PRO A 119 -8.82 -6.30 -5.16
C PRO A 119 -8.37 -7.15 -6.34
N VAL A 120 -7.52 -8.15 -6.09
CA VAL A 120 -6.83 -9.01 -7.07
C VAL A 120 -5.84 -8.26 -7.95
N ILE A 121 -6.19 -7.08 -8.49
CA ILE A 121 -5.26 -6.22 -9.26
C ILE A 121 -4.06 -5.84 -8.39
N SER A 122 -4.29 -5.47 -7.13
CA SER A 122 -3.26 -5.11 -6.15
C SER A 122 -2.31 -6.27 -5.86
N GLU A 123 -2.82 -7.49 -5.80
CA GLU A 123 -2.05 -8.71 -5.54
C GLU A 123 -1.15 -9.03 -6.74
N VAL A 124 -1.71 -8.99 -7.95
CA VAL A 124 -0.95 -9.22 -9.20
C VAL A 124 0.10 -8.13 -9.40
N TYR A 125 -0.27 -6.86 -9.22
CA TYR A 125 0.66 -5.73 -9.27
C TYR A 125 1.79 -5.91 -8.25
N GLY A 126 1.46 -6.22 -7.00
CA GLY A 126 2.42 -6.39 -5.92
C GLY A 126 3.40 -7.55 -6.15
N HIS A 127 2.97 -8.61 -6.83
CA HIS A 127 3.80 -9.76 -7.17
C HIS A 127 4.81 -9.45 -8.28
N TYR A 128 4.41 -8.68 -9.29
CA TYR A 128 5.25 -8.38 -10.46
C TYR A 128 5.88 -6.98 -10.46
N ARG A 129 5.64 -6.15 -9.43
CA ARG A 129 6.22 -4.80 -9.34
C ARG A 129 7.74 -4.84 -9.48
N GLY A 130 8.29 -3.96 -10.32
CA GLY A 130 9.73 -3.92 -10.58
C GLY A 130 10.24 -5.07 -11.48
N GLU A 131 9.37 -5.95 -11.96
CA GLU A 131 9.73 -7.07 -12.83
C GLU A 131 9.08 -6.96 -14.21
N ASN A 132 9.59 -7.75 -15.15
CA ASN A 132 8.91 -7.95 -16.44
C ASN A 132 7.77 -8.95 -16.24
N LEU A 133 6.62 -8.69 -16.87
CA LEU A 133 5.57 -9.69 -16.95
C LEU A 133 6.09 -10.92 -17.69
N PRO A 134 5.74 -12.14 -17.23
CA PRO A 134 6.04 -13.36 -17.96
C PRO A 134 5.41 -13.36 -19.35
N ASP A 135 5.85 -14.28 -20.22
CA ASP A 135 5.18 -14.47 -21.52
C ASP A 135 3.70 -14.80 -21.33
N ALA A 136 2.89 -14.49 -22.34
CA ALA A 136 1.43 -14.49 -22.25
C ALA A 136 0.84 -15.78 -21.65
N GLN A 137 1.36 -16.95 -22.01
CA GLN A 137 0.89 -18.24 -21.49
C GLN A 137 1.25 -18.46 -20.01
N PHE A 138 2.44 -18.05 -19.58
CA PHE A 138 2.86 -18.16 -18.18
C PHE A 138 2.09 -17.19 -17.30
N PHE A 139 1.88 -15.95 -17.77
CA PHE A 139 1.06 -14.98 -17.05
C PHE A 139 -0.39 -15.46 -16.92
N HIS A 140 -0.97 -16.00 -18.00
CA HIS A 140 -2.31 -16.58 -17.99
C HIS A 140 -2.45 -17.69 -16.93
N ASN A 141 -1.50 -18.62 -16.87
CA ASN A 141 -1.53 -19.70 -15.88
C ASN A 141 -1.36 -19.17 -14.45
N ALA A 142 -0.46 -18.21 -14.23
CA ALA A 142 -0.26 -17.60 -12.92
C ALA A 142 -1.54 -16.89 -12.40
N LEU A 143 -2.30 -16.23 -13.28
CA LEU A 143 -3.58 -15.62 -12.93
C LEU A 143 -4.57 -16.63 -12.36
N ILE A 144 -4.59 -17.86 -12.88
CA ILE A 144 -5.45 -18.94 -12.40
C ILE A 144 -4.89 -19.52 -11.10
N ASP A 145 -3.65 -20.02 -11.16
CA ASP A 145 -3.09 -20.90 -10.13
C ASP A 145 -2.69 -20.13 -8.86
N THR A 146 -2.19 -18.91 -9.03
CA THR A 146 -1.67 -18.08 -7.92
C THR A 146 -2.69 -17.07 -7.42
N PHE A 147 -3.37 -16.38 -8.34
CA PHE A 147 -4.26 -15.25 -8.01
C PHE A 147 -5.75 -15.61 -8.00
N GLY A 148 -6.09 -16.88 -8.29
CA GLY A 148 -7.45 -17.40 -8.20
C GLY A 148 -8.44 -16.74 -9.17
N VAL A 149 -7.96 -16.23 -10.31
CA VAL A 149 -8.83 -15.72 -11.38
C VAL A 149 -9.52 -16.90 -12.06
N PRO A 150 -10.86 -16.90 -12.19
CA PRO A 150 -11.57 -17.99 -12.85
C PRO A 150 -11.08 -18.21 -14.29
N PRO A 151 -10.86 -19.46 -14.75
CA PRO A 151 -10.33 -19.73 -16.09
C PRO A 151 -11.12 -19.07 -17.24
N ASP A 152 -12.44 -19.00 -17.13
CA ASP A 152 -13.32 -18.37 -18.13
C ASP A 152 -13.29 -16.83 -18.12
N LYS A 153 -12.51 -16.24 -17.21
CA LYS A 153 -12.39 -14.78 -17.01
C LYS A 153 -10.97 -14.26 -17.15
N VAL A 154 -9.98 -15.11 -17.34
CA VAL A 154 -8.56 -14.71 -17.34
C VAL A 154 -8.27 -13.69 -18.43
N THR A 155 -8.74 -13.91 -19.67
CA THR A 155 -8.52 -12.97 -20.78
C THR A 155 -9.11 -11.60 -20.47
N GLU A 156 -10.35 -11.56 -19.96
CA GLU A 156 -11.01 -10.32 -19.54
C GLU A 156 -10.22 -9.62 -18.42
N PHE A 157 -9.78 -10.38 -17.40
CA PHE A 157 -8.98 -9.85 -16.31
C PHE A 157 -7.66 -9.26 -16.81
N GLN A 158 -6.95 -9.98 -17.69
CA GLN A 158 -5.66 -9.56 -18.24
C GLN A 158 -5.81 -8.26 -19.03
N GLU A 159 -6.84 -8.11 -19.85
CA GLU A 159 -7.15 -6.87 -20.55
C GLU A 159 -7.38 -5.71 -19.56
N ILE A 160 -8.24 -5.91 -18.56
CA ILE A 160 -8.54 -4.89 -17.55
C ILE A 160 -7.29 -4.51 -16.77
N PHE A 161 -6.47 -5.49 -16.37
CA PHE A 161 -5.24 -5.28 -15.62
C PHE A 161 -4.27 -4.41 -16.43
N ILE A 162 -3.96 -4.81 -17.67
CA ILE A 162 -3.04 -4.05 -18.52
C ILE A 162 -3.58 -2.65 -18.85
N GLU A 163 -4.85 -2.52 -19.21
CA GLU A 163 -5.47 -1.21 -19.46
C GLU A 163 -5.39 -0.30 -18.21
N SER A 164 -5.63 -0.86 -17.03
CA SER A 164 -5.62 -0.10 -15.78
C SER A 164 -4.22 0.37 -15.40
N LEU A 165 -3.24 -0.52 -15.50
CA LEU A 165 -1.85 -0.17 -15.22
C LEU A 165 -1.34 0.86 -16.24
N ARG A 166 -1.72 0.73 -17.52
CA ARG A 166 -1.37 1.72 -18.55
C ARG A 166 -1.95 3.10 -18.22
N ALA A 167 -3.23 3.16 -17.87
CA ALA A 167 -3.90 4.42 -17.51
C ALA A 167 -3.28 5.09 -16.26
N ALA A 168 -2.71 4.31 -15.35
CA ALA A 168 -2.02 4.80 -14.15
C ALA A 168 -0.49 4.97 -14.32
N GLU A 169 0.03 4.82 -15.55
CA GLU A 169 1.47 4.85 -15.86
C GLU A 169 2.30 3.91 -14.95
N LEU A 170 1.77 2.70 -14.73
CA LEU A 170 2.37 1.63 -13.93
C LEU A 170 3.04 0.56 -14.77
N ILE A 171 3.18 0.78 -16.08
CA ILE A 171 3.91 -0.10 -16.98
C ILE A 171 4.77 0.68 -17.95
N THR A 172 5.88 0.08 -18.37
CA THR A 172 6.68 0.51 -19.52
C THR A 172 6.74 -0.64 -20.53
N GLU A 173 6.61 -0.33 -21.82
CA GLU A 173 6.65 -1.31 -22.89
C GLU A 173 7.93 -1.11 -23.73
N SER A 174 8.74 -2.16 -23.89
CA SER A 174 9.96 -2.15 -24.70
C SER A 174 10.20 -3.53 -25.29
N ASP A 175 10.51 -3.60 -26.58
CA ASP A 175 10.77 -4.85 -27.32
C ASP A 175 9.67 -5.93 -27.15
N GLY A 176 8.41 -5.51 -27.08
CA GLY A 176 7.26 -6.39 -26.88
C GLY A 176 7.12 -6.95 -25.45
N LYS A 177 7.97 -6.54 -24.51
CA LYS A 177 7.90 -6.90 -23.09
C LYS A 177 7.27 -5.76 -22.29
N ILE A 178 6.40 -6.14 -21.36
CA ILE A 178 5.75 -5.22 -20.42
C ILE A 178 6.48 -5.32 -19.09
N ARG A 179 7.02 -4.22 -18.60
CA ARG A 179 7.62 -4.11 -17.27
C ARG A 179 6.69 -3.36 -16.33
N ILE A 180 6.42 -3.92 -15.16
CA ILE A 180 5.60 -3.25 -14.14
C ILE A 180 6.47 -2.24 -13.40
N VAL A 181 6.07 -0.97 -13.42
CA VAL A 181 6.75 0.12 -12.73
C VAL A 181 6.43 0.05 -11.25
N ASP A 182 7.48 0.07 -10.43
CA ASP A 182 7.35 0.23 -9.00
C ASP A 182 7.18 1.72 -8.65
N VAL A 183 5.97 2.11 -8.29
CA VAL A 183 5.67 3.47 -7.79
C VAL A 183 5.64 3.54 -6.27
N SER A 184 5.90 2.41 -5.58
CA SER A 184 6.08 2.38 -4.14
C SER A 184 7.39 3.07 -3.74
N SER A 185 8.33 3.20 -4.68
CA SER A 185 9.24 4.34 -4.79
C SER A 185 8.49 5.54 -5.35
N GLY A 186 7.87 6.35 -4.49
CA GLY A 186 7.41 7.67 -4.89
C GLY A 186 8.56 8.38 -5.62
N SER A 187 8.33 8.69 -6.90
CA SER A 187 9.26 9.46 -7.74
C SER A 187 10.69 8.91 -7.81
N ASN A 188 10.93 7.79 -8.49
CA ASN A 188 12.29 7.45 -8.98
C ASN A 188 12.26 6.60 -10.26
N VAL A 189 11.80 7.19 -11.37
CA VAL A 189 12.50 6.95 -12.65
C VAL A 189 13.41 8.17 -12.81
N THR A 190 14.71 7.94 -12.63
CA THR A 190 15.80 8.91 -12.37
C THR A 190 15.89 9.38 -10.92
N GLY A 191 17.06 9.15 -10.32
CA GLY A 191 17.33 9.31 -8.89
C GLY A 191 17.17 10.75 -8.37
N GLU A 192 16.02 11.07 -7.80
CA GLU A 192 15.83 12.22 -6.95
C GLU A 192 15.23 11.83 -5.60
N ARG A 193 16.14 11.58 -4.64
CA ARG A 193 15.88 11.58 -3.18
C ARG A 193 14.98 12.77 -2.78
N SER A 194 14.12 12.58 -1.76
CA SER A 194 13.29 13.63 -1.14
C SER A 194 14.09 14.94 -0.99
N PRO A 195 13.56 16.12 -1.36
CA PRO A 195 14.29 17.39 -1.26
C PRO A 195 14.85 17.63 0.15
N THR A 196 14.11 17.21 1.17
CA THR A 196 14.52 17.25 2.57
C THR A 196 15.70 16.32 2.82
N LEU A 197 15.63 15.06 2.39
CA LEU A 197 16.71 14.09 2.54
C LEU A 197 17.98 14.55 1.80
N LYS A 198 17.87 15.05 0.56
CA LYS A 198 19.01 15.61 -0.19
C LYS A 198 19.68 16.77 0.52
N LYS A 199 18.89 17.62 1.18
CA LYS A 199 19.41 18.75 1.94
C LYS A 199 20.17 18.26 3.16
N LEU A 200 19.57 17.33 3.93
CA LEU A 200 20.17 16.72 5.11
C LEU A 200 21.45 15.95 4.77
N GLU A 201 21.47 15.16 3.71
CA GLU A 201 22.68 14.43 3.28
C GLU A 201 23.85 15.36 2.89
N LYS A 202 23.55 16.59 2.45
CA LYS A 202 24.59 17.59 2.15
C LYS A 202 25.08 18.32 3.39
N SER A 203 24.22 18.50 4.41
CA SER A 203 24.58 19.22 5.63
C SER A 203 25.18 18.30 6.70
N VAL A 204 24.76 17.04 6.75
CA VAL A 204 25.16 16.07 7.77
C VAL A 204 26.40 15.30 7.34
N LYS A 205 27.46 15.41 8.13
CA LYS A 205 28.69 14.63 7.93
C LYS A 205 28.56 13.24 8.57
N VAL A 206 28.47 12.22 7.71
CA VAL A 206 28.53 10.80 8.09
C VAL A 206 29.85 10.20 7.62
N ASP A 207 30.62 9.61 8.52
CA ASP A 207 31.90 8.96 8.22
C ASP A 207 31.69 7.47 7.93
N ALA A 208 32.58 6.85 7.15
CA ALA A 208 32.43 5.45 6.69
C ALA A 208 32.35 4.39 7.81
N GLY A 209 32.77 4.74 9.04
CA GLY A 209 32.67 3.89 10.22
C GLY A 209 31.40 4.09 11.06
N ASP A 210 30.61 5.12 10.75
CA ASP A 210 29.41 5.44 11.52
C ASP A 210 28.36 4.35 11.38
N SER A 211 27.74 4.01 12.50
CA SER A 211 26.73 2.96 12.57
C SER A 211 25.46 3.42 13.25
N CYS A 212 24.35 2.79 12.87
CA CYS A 212 23.08 2.92 13.55
C CYS A 212 22.70 1.58 14.20
N PHE A 213 22.43 1.62 15.50
CA PHE A 213 22.02 0.44 16.26
C PHE A 213 20.50 0.32 16.32
N VAL A 214 19.97 -0.84 15.96
CA VAL A 214 18.52 -1.10 15.92
C VAL A 214 18.09 -1.96 17.11
N MET A 215 17.26 -1.37 17.97
CA MET A 215 16.61 -2.01 19.12
C MET A 215 15.18 -2.33 18.73
N MET A 216 14.85 -3.62 18.58
CA MET A 216 13.54 -4.04 18.07
C MET A 216 13.12 -5.43 18.54
N PRO A 217 11.81 -5.75 18.53
CA PRO A 217 11.35 -7.11 18.74
C PRO A 217 11.78 -8.04 17.60
N PHE A 218 12.24 -9.26 17.94
CA PHE A 218 12.69 -10.24 16.95
C PHE A 218 11.57 -11.10 16.38
N ALA A 219 10.46 -11.26 17.12
CA ALA A 219 9.37 -12.11 16.70
C ALA A 219 8.67 -11.54 15.44
N PRO A 220 8.23 -12.41 14.51
CA PRO A 220 7.34 -11.98 13.44
C PRO A 220 6.07 -11.31 13.98
N PRO A 221 5.52 -10.31 13.28
CA PRO A 221 5.98 -9.79 11.98
C PRO A 221 7.14 -8.78 12.09
N LEU A 222 7.39 -8.20 13.27
CA LEU A 222 8.33 -7.09 13.46
C LEU A 222 9.77 -7.46 13.08
N GLY A 223 10.22 -8.69 13.37
CA GLY A 223 11.57 -9.14 13.00
C GLY A 223 11.92 -9.00 11.52
N GLU A 224 10.92 -9.10 10.62
CA GLU A 224 11.12 -8.93 9.18
C GLU A 224 11.31 -7.47 8.77
N TYR A 225 10.91 -6.51 9.61
CA TYR A 225 11.01 -5.09 9.30
C TYR A 225 12.46 -4.63 9.29
N TYR A 226 13.37 -5.35 9.95
CA TYR A 226 14.79 -5.05 9.87
C TYR A 226 15.31 -5.08 8.45
N SER A 227 15.16 -6.21 7.75
CA SER A 227 15.70 -6.38 6.41
C SER A 227 14.91 -5.58 5.36
N LYS A 228 13.61 -5.41 5.58
CA LYS A 228 12.72 -4.73 4.63
C LYS A 228 12.67 -3.21 4.78
N ILE A 229 12.94 -2.67 5.97
CA ILE A 229 12.69 -1.26 6.30
C ILE A 229 13.90 -0.61 6.98
N TYR A 230 14.30 -1.08 8.16
CA TYR A 230 15.29 -0.34 8.97
C TYR A 230 16.69 -0.38 8.36
N LYS A 231 17.17 -1.57 7.95
CA LYS A 231 18.47 -1.71 7.29
C LYS A 231 18.57 -0.83 6.03
N PRO A 232 17.63 -0.90 5.05
CA PRO A 232 17.72 -0.03 3.88
C PRO A 232 17.53 1.45 4.21
N ALA A 233 16.74 1.82 5.22
CA ALA A 233 16.64 3.22 5.67
C ALA A 233 17.96 3.77 6.24
N ILE A 234 18.64 2.96 7.05
CA ILE A 234 19.93 3.30 7.67
C ILE A 234 21.02 3.42 6.59
N GLU A 235 21.08 2.47 5.66
CA GLU A 235 22.01 2.49 4.54
C GLU A 235 21.75 3.68 3.61
N LYS A 236 20.47 4.04 3.40
CA LYS A 236 20.07 5.25 2.67
C LYS A 236 20.56 6.53 3.35
N ALA A 237 20.60 6.58 4.68
CA ALA A 237 21.20 7.67 5.45
C ALA A 237 22.75 7.62 5.48
N GLY A 238 23.38 6.64 4.83
CA GLY A 238 24.83 6.52 4.73
C GLY A 238 25.51 5.87 5.94
N LEU A 239 24.77 5.26 6.86
CA LEU A 239 25.33 4.55 8.02
C LEU A 239 25.33 3.04 7.81
N ARG A 240 26.17 2.35 8.57
CA ARG A 240 26.13 0.89 8.70
C ARG A 240 25.04 0.48 9.68
N ALA A 241 24.07 -0.32 9.23
CA ALA A 241 23.05 -0.90 10.11
C ALA A 241 23.65 -2.01 11.00
N VAL A 242 23.28 -2.00 12.28
CA VAL A 242 23.67 -3.01 13.26
C VAL A 242 22.44 -3.48 14.02
N ARG A 243 22.21 -4.79 14.06
CA ARG A 243 21.18 -5.40 14.91
C ARG A 243 21.81 -6.26 15.99
N ALA A 244 21.21 -6.25 17.18
CA ALA A 244 21.74 -6.87 18.38
C ALA A 244 22.03 -8.38 18.27
N ASP A 245 21.34 -9.11 17.40
CA ASP A 245 21.41 -10.57 17.25
C ASP A 245 22.23 -11.04 16.04
N ALA A 246 22.22 -10.33 14.91
CA ALA A 246 22.80 -10.79 13.65
C ALA A 246 24.30 -10.44 13.50
N ASP A 247 24.70 -9.32 14.08
CA ASP A 247 26.07 -8.79 13.93
C ASP A 247 26.91 -8.96 15.21
N ILE A 248 26.29 -9.40 16.32
CA ILE A 248 26.95 -9.59 17.62
C ILE A 248 27.01 -11.07 18.03
N PHE A 249 27.58 -11.91 17.17
CA PHE A 249 27.93 -13.29 17.52
C PHE A 249 29.32 -13.39 18.18
N GLY A 250 29.56 -12.60 19.22
CA GLY A 250 30.78 -12.66 20.03
C GLY A 250 30.66 -13.59 21.24
N THR A 251 31.78 -14.08 21.78
CA THR A 251 31.82 -14.71 23.11
C THR A 251 31.68 -13.63 24.19
N GLY A 252 30.74 -13.77 25.14
CA GLY A 252 30.52 -12.79 26.22
C GLY A 252 29.08 -12.75 26.75
N LYS A 253 28.79 -11.89 27.73
CA LYS A 253 27.40 -11.65 28.18
C LYS A 253 26.68 -10.82 27.13
N ILE A 254 25.46 -11.22 26.76
CA ILE A 254 24.59 -10.51 25.80
C ILE A 254 24.46 -9.02 26.15
N ILE A 255 24.43 -8.70 27.44
CA ILE A 255 24.30 -7.31 27.90
C ILE A 255 25.53 -6.43 27.60
N ASP A 256 26.74 -7.00 27.67
CA ASP A 256 27.98 -6.28 27.40
C ASP A 256 28.07 -5.95 25.89
N GLN A 257 27.55 -6.86 25.07
CA GLN A 257 27.44 -6.73 23.63
C GLN A 257 26.44 -5.65 23.20
N ILE A 258 25.24 -5.67 23.79
CA ILE A 258 24.24 -4.61 23.62
C ILE A 258 24.82 -3.27 24.04
N TRP A 259 25.46 -3.20 25.21
CA TRP A 259 26.09 -1.98 25.71
C TRP A 259 27.17 -1.45 24.75
N ALA A 260 28.04 -2.32 24.24
CA ALA A 260 29.05 -1.96 23.26
C ALA A 260 28.42 -1.44 21.95
N GLY A 261 27.36 -2.10 21.46
CA GLY A 261 26.61 -1.67 20.28
C GLY A 261 25.98 -0.29 20.43
N ILE A 262 25.29 -0.06 21.55
CA ILE A 262 24.70 1.24 21.89
C ILE A 262 25.78 2.32 21.98
N ASN A 263 26.89 2.03 22.65
CA ASN A 263 27.96 3.00 22.87
C ASN A 263 28.66 3.38 21.54
N ALA A 264 28.92 2.39 20.67
CA ALA A 264 29.61 2.59 19.40
C ALA A 264 28.76 3.25 18.31
N ALA A 265 27.43 3.11 18.36
CA ALA A 265 26.55 3.68 17.35
C ALA A 265 26.49 5.21 17.41
N LYS A 266 26.42 5.87 16.26
CA LYS A 266 26.26 7.34 16.18
C LYS A 266 24.84 7.76 16.55
N VAL A 267 23.86 6.94 16.18
CA VAL A 267 22.43 7.13 16.42
C VAL A 267 21.74 5.78 16.56
N LEU A 268 20.61 5.72 17.25
CA LEU A 268 19.86 4.49 17.46
C LEU A 268 18.45 4.59 16.88
N VAL A 269 17.86 3.44 16.58
CA VAL A 269 16.45 3.28 16.22
C VAL A 269 15.79 2.34 17.24
N ALA A 270 14.63 2.72 17.75
CA ALA A 270 13.87 1.92 18.72
C ALA A 270 12.45 1.63 18.22
N GLU A 271 12.11 0.36 18.01
CA GLU A 271 10.77 -0.08 17.63
C GLU A 271 9.95 -0.47 18.88
N LEU A 272 8.98 0.37 19.23
CA LEU A 272 8.23 0.29 20.48
C LEU A 272 6.91 -0.48 20.35
N THR A 273 6.48 -0.86 19.14
CA THR A 273 5.26 -1.65 18.93
C THR A 273 5.27 -2.90 19.78
N THR A 274 4.12 -3.27 20.35
CA THR A 274 3.92 -4.39 21.30
C THR A 274 4.54 -4.23 22.68
N ARG A 275 5.14 -3.07 23.00
CA ARG A 275 5.71 -2.76 24.32
C ARG A 275 6.75 -3.78 24.80
N ASN A 276 7.68 -4.17 23.92
CA ASN A 276 8.68 -5.18 24.27
C ASN A 276 9.59 -4.70 25.44
N PRO A 277 9.64 -5.42 26.58
CA PRO A 277 10.43 -4.99 27.74
C PRO A 277 11.93 -4.86 27.47
N ASN A 278 12.48 -5.70 26.59
CA ASN A 278 13.90 -5.67 26.28
C ASN A 278 14.26 -4.40 25.51
N VAL A 279 13.42 -4.00 24.54
CA VAL A 279 13.63 -2.74 23.80
C VAL A 279 13.58 -1.54 24.73
N PHE A 280 12.67 -1.52 25.70
CA PHE A 280 12.64 -0.43 26.71
C PHE A 280 13.86 -0.44 27.63
N TYR A 281 14.35 -1.61 27.99
CA TYR A 281 15.58 -1.73 28.78
C TYR A 281 16.78 -1.16 28.00
N GLU A 282 16.95 -1.56 26.74
CA GLU A 282 18.00 -1.05 25.85
C GLU A 282 17.88 0.47 25.63
N LEU A 283 16.66 0.96 25.41
CA LEU A 283 16.35 2.38 25.29
C LEU A 283 16.75 3.15 26.57
N GLY A 284 16.49 2.58 27.74
CA GLY A 284 16.91 3.15 29.02
C GLY A 284 18.43 3.30 29.11
N LEU A 285 19.20 2.29 28.65
CA LEU A 285 20.67 2.38 28.58
C LEU A 285 21.13 3.46 27.58
N ALA A 286 20.49 3.55 26.42
CA ALA A 286 20.78 4.57 25.41
C ALA A 286 20.53 5.99 25.95
N HIS A 287 19.42 6.19 26.66
CA HIS A 287 19.10 7.45 27.34
C HIS A 287 20.11 7.77 28.45
N ALA A 288 20.51 6.78 29.25
CA ALA A 288 21.53 6.95 30.27
C ALA A 288 22.89 7.39 29.67
N LEU A 289 23.19 6.96 28.44
CA LEU A 289 24.38 7.37 27.69
C LEU A 289 24.19 8.66 26.86
N ALA A 290 23.01 9.29 26.94
CA ALA A 290 22.64 10.47 26.16
C ALA A 290 22.84 10.28 24.64
N LYS A 291 22.56 9.06 24.14
CA LYS A 291 22.63 8.77 22.71
C LYS A 291 21.34 9.26 22.02
N PRO A 292 21.43 9.81 20.80
CA PRO A 292 20.25 10.18 20.04
C PRO A 292 19.49 8.92 19.56
N VAL A 293 18.18 8.89 19.78
CA VAL A 293 17.34 7.74 19.41
C VAL A 293 16.12 8.18 18.61
N VAL A 294 15.92 7.55 17.45
CA VAL A 294 14.69 7.66 16.65
C VAL A 294 13.68 6.65 17.16
N LEU A 295 12.58 7.14 17.74
CA LEU A 295 11.50 6.28 18.27
C LEU A 295 10.46 5.98 17.20
N ILE A 296 10.01 4.74 17.13
CA ILE A 296 9.05 4.26 16.14
C ILE A 296 7.97 3.42 16.84
N SER A 297 6.71 3.56 16.43
CA SER A 297 5.63 2.69 16.88
C SER A 297 4.49 2.63 15.86
N SER A 298 3.73 1.55 15.84
CA SER A 298 2.51 1.44 15.02
C SER A 298 1.33 2.21 15.63
N ASN A 299 1.39 2.56 16.92
CA ASN A 299 0.28 3.21 17.62
C ASN A 299 0.74 3.98 18.87
N GLU A 300 -0.03 4.98 19.29
CA GLU A 300 0.28 5.78 20.48
C GLU A 300 0.15 5.02 21.80
N ALA A 301 -0.69 3.97 21.84
CA ALA A 301 -0.94 3.22 23.07
C ALA A 301 0.33 2.47 23.50
N ASP A 302 1.18 2.05 22.58
CA ASP A 302 2.43 1.35 22.89
C ASP A 302 3.54 2.26 23.41
N VAL A 303 3.37 3.58 23.35
CA VAL A 303 4.37 4.55 23.82
C VAL A 303 4.05 5.01 25.26
N PRO A 304 4.92 4.68 26.25
CA PRO A 304 4.78 5.15 27.63
C PRO A 304 4.76 6.68 27.71
N PHE A 305 4.06 7.21 28.71
CA PHE A 305 3.93 8.66 28.92
C PHE A 305 5.29 9.37 29.00
N ASP A 306 6.27 8.75 29.65
CA ASP A 306 7.63 9.27 29.78
C ASP A 306 8.37 9.44 28.44
N LEU A 307 7.91 8.79 27.36
CA LEU A 307 8.51 8.93 26.02
C LEU A 307 7.73 9.87 25.11
N LYS A 308 6.51 10.27 25.47
CA LYS A 308 5.61 11.04 24.58
C LYS A 308 6.10 12.46 24.27
N HIS A 309 7.02 12.98 25.07
CA HIS A 309 7.65 14.28 24.84
C HIS A 309 8.81 14.20 23.83
N ILE A 310 9.25 13.00 23.49
CA ILE A 310 10.22 12.74 22.42
C ILE A 310 9.42 12.46 21.14
N ARG A 311 9.94 12.93 19.99
CA ARG A 311 9.29 12.69 18.70
C ARG A 311 9.25 11.20 18.39
N VAL A 312 8.05 10.67 18.12
CA VAL A 312 7.83 9.28 17.70
C VAL A 312 7.32 9.26 16.26
N ILE A 313 7.87 8.37 15.44
CA ILE A 313 7.37 8.07 14.09
C ILE A 313 6.25 7.03 14.22
N TYR A 314 5.04 7.42 13.83
CA TYR A 314 3.91 6.49 13.73
C TYR A 314 3.75 5.95 12.31
N TYR A 315 3.49 4.64 12.19
CA TYR A 315 3.15 3.96 10.95
C TYR A 315 1.80 3.23 11.06
N ASP A 316 1.01 3.26 9.99
CA ASP A 316 -0.32 2.66 9.95
C ASP A 316 -0.32 1.47 8.98
N MET A 317 -0.44 0.26 9.52
CA MET A 317 -0.41 -0.96 8.71
C MET A 317 -1.61 -1.12 7.77
N THR A 318 -2.67 -0.31 7.92
CA THR A 318 -3.80 -0.30 6.98
C THR A 318 -3.49 0.43 5.67
N ASP A 319 -2.44 1.26 5.67
CA ASP A 319 -1.93 1.90 4.46
C ASP A 319 -1.02 0.93 3.69
N PRO A 320 -1.35 0.51 2.46
CA PRO A 320 -0.56 -0.48 1.72
C PRO A 320 0.91 -0.06 1.46
N PHE A 321 1.25 1.22 1.63
CA PHE A 321 2.61 1.75 1.45
C PHE A 321 3.32 2.10 2.74
N TRP A 322 2.75 1.73 3.90
CA TRP A 322 3.28 2.09 5.21
C TRP A 322 4.76 1.76 5.38
N GLY A 323 5.22 0.64 4.82
CA GLY A 323 6.62 0.19 4.94
C GLY A 323 7.62 1.14 4.27
N ASN A 324 7.32 1.60 3.05
CA ASN A 324 8.19 2.54 2.34
C ASN A 324 8.12 3.95 2.93
N LYS A 325 6.92 4.39 3.32
CA LYS A 325 6.75 5.65 4.05
C LYS A 325 7.53 5.64 5.36
N LEU A 326 7.54 4.51 6.06
CA LEU A 326 8.33 4.33 7.27
C LEU A 326 9.83 4.36 6.97
N LEU A 327 10.29 3.64 5.94
CA LEU A 327 11.70 3.63 5.51
C LEU A 327 12.22 5.06 5.26
N ASP A 328 11.49 5.85 4.47
CA ASP A 328 11.90 7.22 4.14
C ASP A 328 11.89 8.13 5.37
N LYS A 329 10.84 8.05 6.20
CA LYS A 329 10.77 8.81 7.46
C LYS A 329 11.92 8.43 8.40
N VAL A 330 12.28 7.15 8.49
CA VAL A 330 13.38 6.69 9.33
C VAL A 330 14.71 7.26 8.81
N ALA A 331 14.98 7.20 7.51
CA ALA A 331 16.20 7.78 6.92
C ALA A 331 16.32 9.29 7.20
N GLU A 332 15.22 10.04 7.00
CA GLU A 332 15.18 11.48 7.29
C GLU A 332 15.40 11.79 8.77
N ASN A 333 14.74 11.05 9.68
CA ASN A 333 14.87 11.28 11.12
C ASN A 333 16.23 10.83 11.67
N ILE A 334 16.87 9.83 11.06
CA ILE A 334 18.26 9.45 11.37
C ILE A 334 19.19 10.63 11.10
N LEU A 335 19.13 11.22 9.91
CA LEU A 335 19.98 12.36 9.57
C LEU A 335 19.65 13.58 10.43
N SER A 336 18.37 13.85 10.65
CA SER A 336 17.91 14.93 11.55
C SER A 336 18.42 14.74 12.98
N ALA A 337 18.41 13.51 13.51
CA ALA A 337 18.91 13.21 14.85
C ALA A 337 20.44 13.31 14.97
N ILE A 338 21.17 13.17 13.85
CA ILE A 338 22.61 13.42 13.81
C ILE A 338 22.90 14.93 13.74
N GLU A 339 22.10 15.69 12.98
CA GLU A 339 22.23 17.15 12.86
C GLU A 339 21.83 17.89 14.15
N HIS A 340 20.74 17.43 14.78
CA HIS A 340 20.10 18.03 15.94
C HIS A 340 19.91 16.98 17.07
N PRO A 341 21.01 16.45 17.64
CA PRO A 341 20.93 15.39 18.65
C PRO A 341 20.15 15.80 19.90
N GLU A 342 20.09 17.08 20.25
CA GLU A 342 19.33 17.61 21.38
C GLU A 342 17.81 17.40 21.31
N GLU A 343 17.27 17.16 20.11
CA GLU A 343 15.85 16.85 19.89
C GLU A 343 15.57 15.33 20.00
N ALA A 344 16.60 14.52 19.83
CA ALA A 344 16.54 13.05 19.84
C ALA A 344 17.15 12.42 21.11
N VAL A 345 17.70 13.24 22.00
CA VAL A 345 18.25 12.83 23.30
C VAL A 345 17.29 13.24 24.41
N LEU A 346 17.05 12.33 25.36
CA LEU A 346 16.34 12.66 26.60
C LEU A 346 17.13 13.72 27.38
N LYS A 347 16.64 14.97 27.39
CA LYS A 347 17.28 16.09 28.10
C LYS A 347 17.33 15.80 29.59
N ARG A 348 18.55 15.78 30.15
CA ARG A 348 18.76 15.78 31.59
C ARG A 348 18.43 17.17 32.13
N SER A 349 17.33 17.32 32.84
CA SER A 349 17.24 18.42 33.81
C SER A 349 18.12 18.00 34.98
N LEU A 350 19.35 18.54 35.04
CA LEU A 350 20.19 18.48 36.23
C LEU A 350 19.87 19.65 37.14
#